data_AF-A0A848KW82-F1
#
_entry.id   AF-A0A848KW82-F1
#
_cell.length_a   1.000
_cell.length_b   1.000
_cell.length_c   1.000
_cell.angle_alpha   90.00
_cell.angle_beta   90.00
_cell.angle_gamma   90.00
#
_symmetry.space_group_name_H-M   'P 1'
#
loop_
_entity.id
_entity.type
_entity.pdbx_description
1 polymer ?
#
loop_
_entity_poly.entity_id
_entity_poly.type
_entity_poly.pdbx_seq_one_letter_code
_entity_poly.pdbx_strand_id
1 'polypeptide(L)'
;MTSKTGVVRADRWPPRSPVRRAASLRTFEFALHRNGLGPVAGVDEAGRGACAGPLVVAACVLKPTQLVSLAELDDSKKLTEKMREALYRSVTKYALSYAAVVIPAAEIDRIGIHVANIEGMRRAISGLDVTPGYVLSDGFAVPGLTVPSLPVIGGDGAAACIAGASIIAKVTRDRIMTALDDDYPGYSFAVHKGYSTSVHMDSLDRLGPCAQHRMSYRNVAARALNAGSRLDG
;
A
#
# COMPACT_ATOMS: atom_id res chain seq x y z
N MET A 1 43.21 -25.77 42.40
CA MET A 1 43.02 -24.35 42.06
C MET A 1 43.38 -24.17 40.59
N THR A 2 42.41 -24.23 39.69
CA THR A 2 42.61 -23.97 38.25
C THR A 2 41.70 -22.81 37.88
N SER A 3 42.32 -21.64 37.68
CA SER A 3 41.64 -20.40 37.29
C SER A 3 41.12 -20.53 35.85
N LYS A 4 39.81 -20.41 35.66
CA LYS A 4 39.23 -20.22 34.33
C LYS A 4 39.49 -18.77 33.90
N THR A 5 40.35 -18.60 32.90
CA THR A 5 40.50 -17.38 32.13
C THR A 5 39.18 -17.07 31.40
N GLY A 6 38.51 -16.01 31.83
CA GLY A 6 37.32 -15.49 31.15
C GLY A 6 37.72 -14.84 29.84
N VAL A 7 37.20 -15.36 28.72
CA VAL A 7 37.29 -14.73 27.41
C VAL A 7 36.46 -13.45 27.45
N VAL A 8 37.13 -12.30 27.36
CA VAL A 8 36.48 -10.99 27.16
C VAL A 8 35.82 -11.02 25.79
N ARG A 9 34.48 -11.03 25.76
CA ARG A 9 33.72 -10.90 24.50
C ARG A 9 33.97 -9.49 23.95
N ALA A 10 34.58 -9.41 22.77
CA ALA A 10 34.78 -8.15 22.06
C ALA A 10 33.42 -7.46 21.82
N ASP A 11 33.29 -6.24 22.32
CA ASP A 11 32.18 -5.34 22.01
C ASP A 11 32.17 -5.11 20.50
N ARG A 12 31.13 -5.63 19.82
CA ARG A 12 30.94 -5.39 18.39
C ARG A 12 30.55 -3.94 18.17
N TRP A 13 31.39 -3.23 17.42
CA TRP A 13 31.12 -1.89 16.92
C TRP A 13 30.66 -1.95 15.45
N PRO A 14 29.64 -1.18 15.03
CA PRO A 14 28.82 -0.29 15.85
C PRO A 14 27.90 -1.07 16.82
N PRO A 15 27.51 -0.45 17.96
CA PRO A 15 26.66 -1.10 18.94
C PRO A 15 25.35 -1.49 18.28
N ARG A 16 24.95 -2.76 18.42
CA ARG A 16 23.63 -3.19 17.97
C ARG A 16 22.59 -2.49 18.85
N SER A 17 21.81 -1.57 18.28
CA SER A 17 20.62 -1.05 18.95
C SER A 17 19.67 -2.22 19.20
N PRO A 18 19.35 -2.57 20.46
CA PRO A 18 18.44 -3.66 20.75
C PRO A 18 17.05 -3.29 20.25
N VAL A 19 16.63 -3.91 19.15
CA VAL A 19 15.24 -3.91 18.72
C VAL A 19 14.50 -4.83 19.68
N ARG A 20 13.99 -4.28 20.79
CA ARG A 20 13.05 -5.01 21.63
C ARG A 20 11.83 -5.30 20.75
N ARG A 21 11.41 -6.56 20.64
CA ARG A 21 10.08 -6.89 20.13
C ARG A 21 9.08 -6.21 21.06
N ALA A 22 8.63 -5.01 20.69
CA ALA A 22 7.43 -4.46 21.29
C ALA A 22 6.27 -5.31 20.77
N ALA A 23 5.32 -5.64 21.62
CA ALA A 23 4.14 -6.41 21.27
C ALA A 23 3.15 -5.64 20.36
N SER A 24 3.63 -4.68 19.55
CA SER A 24 2.83 -3.70 18.83
C SER A 24 3.55 -3.20 17.56
N LEU A 25 2.79 -2.73 16.57
CA LEU A 25 3.12 -2.04 15.29
C LEU A 25 4.22 -0.95 15.28
N ARG A 26 4.96 -0.76 16.37
CA ARG A 26 5.69 0.48 16.68
C ARG A 26 7.21 0.29 16.78
N THR A 27 7.67 -0.92 16.46
CA THR A 27 9.06 -1.31 16.74
C THR A 27 10.03 -0.63 15.75
N PHE A 28 9.64 -0.45 14.50
CA PHE A 28 10.51 0.10 13.47
C PHE A 28 10.63 1.62 13.56
N GLU A 29 9.51 2.35 13.59
CA GLU A 29 9.53 3.81 13.59
C GLU A 29 10.24 4.34 14.83
N PHE A 30 9.93 3.81 16.01
CA PHE A 30 10.59 4.22 17.23
C PHE A 30 12.12 4.01 17.17
N ALA A 31 12.57 2.84 16.68
CA ALA A 31 13.99 2.56 16.53
C ALA A 31 14.65 3.53 15.54
N LEU A 32 14.03 3.78 14.39
CA LEU A 32 14.56 4.70 13.38
C LEU A 32 14.64 6.13 13.89
N HIS A 33 13.57 6.63 14.53
CA HIS A 33 13.55 7.95 15.15
C HIS A 33 14.64 8.11 16.22
N ARG A 34 14.82 7.11 17.10
CA ARG A 34 15.86 7.14 18.13
C ARG A 34 17.29 7.17 17.57
N ASN A 35 17.49 6.64 16.38
CA ASN A 35 18.78 6.65 15.69
C ASN A 35 18.94 7.84 14.72
N GLY A 36 18.07 8.87 14.81
CA GLY A 36 18.19 10.09 14.00
C GLY A 36 17.73 9.96 12.55
N LEU A 37 16.99 8.90 12.21
CA LEU A 37 16.50 8.62 10.85
C LEU A 37 15.03 9.03 10.65
N GLY A 38 14.46 9.78 11.58
CA GLY A 38 13.12 10.35 11.44
C GLY A 38 13.11 11.65 10.63
N PRO A 39 11.94 12.09 10.12
CA PRO A 39 10.65 11.42 10.20
C PRO A 39 10.56 10.18 9.29
N VAL A 40 9.83 9.15 9.73
CA VAL A 40 9.70 7.88 8.98
C VAL A 40 8.42 7.89 8.16
N ALA A 41 8.53 7.61 6.86
CA ALA A 41 7.38 7.42 5.98
C ALA A 41 7.08 5.93 5.81
N GLY A 42 5.79 5.57 5.83
CA GLY A 42 5.29 4.31 5.32
C GLY A 42 4.74 4.49 3.91
N VAL A 43 4.88 3.48 3.06
CA VAL A 43 4.28 3.45 1.72
C VAL A 43 3.64 2.10 1.43
N ASP A 44 2.44 2.12 0.84
CA ASP A 44 1.67 0.92 0.49
C ASP A 44 0.74 1.19 -0.71
N GLU A 45 0.22 0.12 -1.33
CA GLU A 45 -0.68 0.18 -2.47
C GLU A 45 -2.03 -0.53 -2.28
N ALA A 46 -3.03 -0.11 -3.05
CA ALA A 46 -4.30 -0.81 -3.19
C ALA A 46 -4.62 -1.03 -4.67
N GLY A 47 -5.13 -2.22 -4.99
CA GLY A 47 -5.60 -2.54 -6.35
C GLY A 47 -4.60 -3.19 -7.29
N ARG A 48 -3.44 -3.63 -6.80
CA ARG A 48 -2.43 -4.30 -7.63
C ARG A 48 -2.96 -5.56 -8.33
N GLY A 49 -3.73 -6.38 -7.61
CA GLY A 49 -4.35 -7.60 -8.14
C GLY A 49 -5.68 -7.42 -8.87
N ALA A 50 -6.23 -6.20 -8.93
CA ALA A 50 -7.48 -5.95 -9.65
C ALA A 50 -7.26 -5.93 -11.16
N CYS A 51 -8.22 -6.43 -11.94
CA CYS A 51 -8.18 -6.37 -13.41
C CYS A 51 -8.93 -5.15 -13.97
N ALA A 52 -9.60 -4.36 -13.10
CA ALA A 52 -10.24 -3.11 -13.46
C ALA A 52 -9.96 -1.99 -12.44
N GLY A 53 -10.03 -0.77 -12.92
CA GLY A 53 -9.80 0.47 -12.17
C GLY A 53 -8.32 0.73 -11.86
N PRO A 54 -8.05 1.85 -11.17
CA PRO A 54 -6.69 2.29 -10.94
C PRO A 54 -5.95 1.44 -9.90
N LEU A 55 -4.62 1.57 -9.93
CA LEU A 55 -3.75 1.32 -8.80
C LEU A 55 -3.70 2.61 -7.98
N VAL A 56 -3.87 2.53 -6.67
CA VAL A 56 -3.67 3.69 -5.78
C VAL A 56 -2.50 3.39 -4.87
N VAL A 57 -1.52 4.27 -4.83
CA VAL A 57 -0.36 4.17 -3.94
C VAL A 57 -0.39 5.36 -2.98
N ALA A 58 -0.14 5.12 -1.70
CA ALA A 58 -0.12 6.18 -0.71
C ALA A 58 1.14 6.15 0.13
N ALA A 59 1.57 7.32 0.59
CA ALA A 59 2.62 7.48 1.56
C ALA A 59 2.07 8.21 2.79
N CYS A 60 2.54 7.85 3.98
CA CYS A 60 2.08 8.41 5.24
C CYS A 60 3.22 8.57 6.23
N VAL A 61 3.32 9.76 6.82
CA VAL A 61 4.24 10.08 7.91
C VAL A 61 3.40 10.41 9.13
N LEU A 62 3.54 9.63 10.20
CA LEU A 62 2.81 9.84 11.45
C LEU A 62 3.66 10.62 12.46
N LYS A 63 3.02 11.47 13.28
CA LYS A 63 3.73 12.11 14.40
C LYS A 63 4.06 11.07 15.47
N PRO A 64 5.29 11.05 16.03
CA PRO A 64 5.67 10.10 17.08
C PRO A 64 4.74 10.12 18.30
N THR A 65 4.17 11.29 18.63
CA THR A 65 3.29 11.49 19.78
C THR A 65 1.84 11.07 19.55
N GLN A 66 1.40 10.91 18.30
CA GLN A 66 0.01 10.57 17.94
C GLN A 66 -0.20 9.08 17.62
N LEU A 67 0.83 8.26 17.85
CA LEU A 67 0.77 6.81 17.69
C LEU A 67 -0.13 6.11 18.72
N VAL A 68 -0.48 6.77 19.82
CA VAL A 68 -1.40 6.24 20.85
C VAL A 68 -2.86 6.33 20.40
N SER A 69 -3.26 7.41 19.72
CA SER A 69 -4.62 7.58 19.19
C SER A 69 -4.93 6.72 17.97
N LEU A 70 -3.94 5.97 17.47
CA LEU A 70 -4.04 5.09 16.31
C LEU A 70 -3.87 3.61 16.68
N ALA A 71 -4.12 3.24 17.95
CA ALA A 71 -4.03 1.85 18.41
C ALA A 71 -4.91 0.87 17.62
N GLU A 72 -6.01 1.37 17.03
CA GLU A 72 -6.91 0.58 16.16
C GLU A 72 -6.32 0.25 14.78
N LEU A 73 -5.17 0.80 14.39
CA LEU A 73 -4.48 0.42 13.14
C LEU A 73 -3.93 -1.03 13.17
N ASP A 74 -3.78 -1.64 14.35
CA ASP A 74 -3.15 -2.97 14.56
C ASP A 74 -3.98 -4.14 13.98
N ASP A 75 -5.28 -3.98 13.75
CA ASP A 75 -6.17 -5.07 13.31
C ASP A 75 -6.72 -4.86 11.88
N SER A 76 -5.87 -4.36 10.96
CA SER A 76 -6.27 -3.91 9.61
C SER A 76 -6.95 -4.97 8.74
N LYS A 77 -6.65 -6.26 8.97
CA LYS A 77 -7.07 -7.39 8.12
C LYS A 77 -8.53 -7.82 8.33
N LYS A 78 -9.23 -7.26 9.32
CA LYS A 78 -10.66 -7.53 9.60
C LYS A 78 -11.53 -6.27 9.69
N LEU A 79 -11.04 -5.13 9.23
CA LEU A 79 -11.80 -3.88 9.35
C LEU A 79 -12.98 -3.85 8.38
N THR A 80 -14.15 -3.51 8.92
CA THR A 80 -15.34 -3.16 8.14
C THR A 80 -15.10 -1.87 7.36
N GLU A 81 -15.87 -1.63 6.30
CA GLU A 81 -15.79 -0.39 5.51
C GLU A 81 -16.00 0.85 6.39
N LYS A 82 -16.98 0.81 7.29
CA LYS A 82 -17.24 1.87 8.27
C LYS A 82 -16.02 2.16 9.16
N MET A 83 -15.34 1.11 9.62
CA MET A 83 -14.14 1.27 10.44
C MET A 83 -12.97 1.86 9.64
N ARG A 84 -12.75 1.39 8.40
CA ARG A 84 -11.73 1.95 7.51
C ARG A 84 -11.97 3.43 7.23
N GLU A 85 -13.22 3.84 7.01
CA GLU A 85 -13.61 5.24 6.82
C GLU A 85 -13.33 6.10 8.07
N ALA A 86 -13.60 5.58 9.27
CA ALA A 86 -13.26 6.26 10.51
C ALA A 86 -11.75 6.41 10.68
N LEU A 87 -11.00 5.34 10.43
CA LEU A 87 -9.53 5.34 10.48
C LEU A 87 -8.93 6.27 9.43
N TYR A 88 -9.48 6.34 8.22
CA TYR A 88 -9.01 7.28 7.20
C TYR A 88 -9.08 8.72 7.70
N ARG A 89 -10.19 9.11 8.34
CA ARG A 89 -10.33 10.46 8.92
C ARG A 89 -9.33 10.69 10.05
N SER A 90 -9.12 9.70 10.92
CA SER A 90 -8.15 9.80 12.00
C SER A 90 -6.71 9.91 11.49
N VAL A 91 -6.32 9.03 10.56
CA VAL A 91 -4.98 9.01 9.95
C VAL A 91 -4.70 10.33 9.24
N THR A 92 -5.60 10.79 8.36
CA THR A 92 -5.39 12.04 7.61
C THR A 92 -5.38 13.28 8.50
N LYS A 93 -6.13 13.27 9.62
CA LYS A 93 -6.12 14.36 10.60
C LYS A 93 -4.84 14.42 11.44
N TYR A 94 -4.26 13.27 11.76
CA TYR A 94 -3.11 13.17 12.69
C TYR A 94 -1.77 12.84 12.01
N ALA A 95 -1.78 12.57 10.71
CA ALA A 95 -0.55 12.46 9.94
C ALA A 95 0.21 13.79 9.99
N LEU A 96 1.53 13.69 10.10
CA LEU A 96 2.41 14.83 9.86
C LEU A 96 2.37 15.24 8.39
N SER A 97 2.32 14.26 7.49
CA SER A 97 2.17 14.42 6.05
C SER A 97 1.64 13.13 5.46
N TYR A 98 0.85 13.22 4.40
CA TYR A 98 0.46 12.06 3.60
C TYR A 98 0.23 12.46 2.15
N ALA A 99 0.31 11.50 1.25
CA ALA A 99 0.01 11.70 -0.16
C ALA A 99 -0.62 10.43 -0.73
N ALA A 100 -1.45 10.59 -1.76
CA ALA A 100 -2.03 9.50 -2.52
C ALA A 100 -1.88 9.77 -4.02
N VAL A 101 -1.46 8.75 -4.76
CA VAL A 101 -1.25 8.79 -6.21
C VAL A 101 -2.17 7.76 -6.84
N VAL A 102 -3.00 8.23 -7.77
CA VAL A 102 -3.91 7.39 -8.56
C VAL A 102 -3.27 7.14 -9.92
N ILE A 103 -3.06 5.87 -10.26
CA ILE A 103 -2.49 5.44 -11.54
C ILE A 103 -3.58 4.76 -12.36
N PRO A 104 -4.04 5.38 -13.47
CA PRO A 104 -5.12 4.86 -14.30
C PRO A 104 -4.81 3.50 -14.94
N ALA A 105 -5.85 2.73 -15.26
CA ALA A 105 -5.71 1.43 -15.95
C ALA A 105 -4.90 1.54 -17.25
N ALA A 106 -5.12 2.59 -18.05
CA ALA A 106 -4.38 2.85 -19.28
C ALA A 106 -2.88 3.07 -19.06
N GLU A 107 -2.47 3.72 -17.95
CA GLU A 107 -1.05 3.85 -17.62
C GLU A 107 -0.47 2.49 -17.22
N ILE A 108 -1.20 1.70 -16.43
CA ILE A 108 -0.81 0.34 -16.04
C ILE A 108 -0.61 -0.56 -17.27
N ASP A 109 -1.51 -0.50 -18.25
CA ASP A 109 -1.40 -1.26 -19.49
C ASP A 109 -0.16 -0.85 -20.30
N ARG A 110 0.20 0.43 -20.28
CA ARG A 110 1.34 0.97 -21.01
C ARG A 110 2.69 0.60 -20.41
N ILE A 111 2.83 0.63 -19.09
CA ILE A 111 4.14 0.46 -18.41
C ILE A 111 4.27 -0.84 -17.63
N GLY A 112 3.18 -1.58 -17.43
CA GLY A 112 3.11 -2.79 -16.64
C GLY A 112 2.92 -2.54 -15.13
N ILE A 113 2.16 -3.42 -14.47
CA ILE A 113 1.74 -3.25 -13.08
C ILE A 113 2.90 -3.15 -12.08
N HIS A 114 4.00 -3.89 -12.30
CA HIS A 114 5.15 -3.83 -11.39
C HIS A 114 5.84 -2.46 -11.47
N VAL A 115 6.07 -1.95 -12.68
CA VAL A 115 6.68 -0.63 -12.91
C VAL A 115 5.77 0.47 -12.37
N ALA A 116 4.46 0.39 -12.66
CA ALA A 116 3.47 1.30 -12.13
C ALA A 116 3.47 1.34 -10.59
N ASN A 117 3.64 0.20 -9.91
CA ASN A 117 3.70 0.17 -8.45
C ASN A 117 4.91 0.90 -7.90
N ILE A 118 6.11 0.56 -8.38
CA ILE A 118 7.35 1.19 -7.92
C ILE A 118 7.34 2.69 -8.20
N GLU A 119 6.87 3.08 -9.38
CA GLU A 119 6.77 4.49 -9.76
C GLU A 119 5.72 5.23 -8.93
N GLY A 120 4.57 4.61 -8.65
CA GLY A 120 3.57 5.14 -7.74
C GLY A 120 4.12 5.35 -6.33
N MET A 121 4.93 4.42 -5.82
CA MET A 121 5.58 4.57 -4.51
C MET A 121 6.52 5.77 -4.48
N ARG A 122 7.34 5.96 -5.53
CA ARG A 122 8.22 7.16 -5.64
C ARG A 122 7.42 8.45 -5.70
N ARG A 123 6.37 8.50 -6.53
CA ARG A 123 5.50 9.68 -6.66
C ARG A 123 4.80 9.99 -5.34
N ALA A 124 4.30 8.98 -4.62
CA ALA A 124 3.65 9.16 -3.33
C ALA A 124 4.62 9.71 -2.27
N ILE A 125 5.83 9.16 -2.19
CA ILE A 125 6.87 9.65 -1.27
C ILE A 125 7.27 11.10 -1.63
N SER A 126 7.41 11.40 -2.92
CA SER A 126 7.77 12.75 -3.39
C SER A 126 6.66 13.78 -3.17
N GLY A 127 5.41 13.33 -3.03
CA GLY A 127 4.26 14.18 -2.73
C GLY A 127 4.08 14.50 -1.25
N LEU A 128 4.96 14.04 -0.37
CA LEU A 128 4.94 14.40 1.05
C LEU A 128 5.44 15.84 1.25
N ASP A 129 4.77 16.61 2.09
CA ASP A 129 5.17 17.97 2.47
C ASP A 129 6.43 17.99 3.36
N VAL A 130 6.80 16.83 3.91
CA VAL A 130 8.02 16.64 4.70
C VAL A 130 8.92 15.62 4.04
N THR A 131 10.21 15.91 3.95
CA THR A 131 11.20 14.93 3.48
C THR A 131 11.44 13.88 4.57
N PRO A 132 11.14 12.59 4.32
CA PRO A 132 11.40 11.54 5.29
C PRO A 132 12.91 11.29 5.44
N GLY A 133 13.35 10.97 6.65
CA GLY A 133 14.72 10.46 6.88
C GLY A 133 14.85 8.96 6.56
N TYR A 134 13.73 8.23 6.53
CA TYR A 134 13.68 6.81 6.22
C TYR A 134 12.32 6.42 5.64
N VAL A 135 12.30 5.44 4.73
CA VAL A 135 11.06 4.90 4.14
C VAL A 135 10.89 3.42 4.48
N LEU A 136 9.72 3.04 4.94
CA LEU A 136 9.29 1.65 5.12
C LEU A 136 8.22 1.35 4.06
N SER A 137 8.44 0.32 3.25
CA SER A 137 7.51 -0.09 2.18
C SER A 137 6.92 -1.47 2.47
N ASP A 138 5.63 -1.69 2.19
CA ASP A 138 5.05 -3.03 2.31
C ASP A 138 5.52 -3.92 1.17
N GLY A 139 6.26 -4.98 1.49
CA GLY A 139 6.59 -6.07 0.57
C GLY A 139 7.53 -5.77 -0.60
N PHE A 140 7.83 -4.51 -0.94
CA PHE A 140 8.60 -4.15 -2.14
C PHE A 140 9.77 -3.22 -1.87
N ALA A 141 10.93 -3.53 -2.44
CA ALA A 141 12.02 -2.56 -2.51
C ALA A 141 11.64 -1.44 -3.49
N VAL A 142 11.92 -0.19 -3.12
CA VAL A 142 11.66 0.99 -3.96
C VAL A 142 13.00 1.57 -4.41
N PRO A 143 13.59 1.07 -5.51
CA PRO A 143 14.87 1.58 -5.99
C PRO A 143 14.75 3.05 -6.41
N GLY A 144 15.83 3.83 -6.33
CA GLY A 144 15.87 5.21 -6.80
C GLY A 144 15.32 6.26 -5.83
N LEU A 145 15.02 5.88 -4.58
CA LEU A 145 14.80 6.86 -3.51
C LEU A 145 16.11 7.53 -3.11
N THR A 146 16.06 8.82 -2.79
CA THR A 146 17.18 9.61 -2.27
C THR A 146 17.44 9.38 -0.79
N VAL A 147 16.55 8.63 -0.14
CA VAL A 147 16.56 8.34 1.30
C VAL A 147 16.64 6.82 1.51
N PRO A 148 17.24 6.36 2.61
CA PRO A 148 17.31 4.94 2.91
C PRO A 148 15.91 4.35 3.05
N SER A 149 15.74 3.11 2.58
CA SER A 149 14.47 2.41 2.63
C SER A 149 14.62 0.94 2.99
N LEU A 150 13.56 0.38 3.58
CA LEU A 150 13.47 -1.04 3.93
C LEU A 150 12.11 -1.60 3.50
N PRO A 151 12.09 -2.65 2.66
CA PRO A 151 10.88 -3.45 2.48
C PRO A 151 10.58 -4.26 3.74
N VAL A 152 9.33 -4.17 4.21
CA VAL A 152 8.82 -4.91 5.36
C VAL A 152 7.77 -5.88 4.87
N ILE A 153 7.97 -7.18 5.07
CA ILE A 153 6.99 -8.21 4.70
C ILE A 153 5.81 -8.14 5.68
N GLY A 154 4.61 -7.88 5.18
CA GLY A 154 3.43 -7.67 6.03
C GLY A 154 3.57 -6.40 6.85
N GLY A 155 4.07 -5.35 6.20
CA GLY A 155 4.42 -4.07 6.82
C GLY A 155 3.22 -3.39 7.48
N ASP A 156 2.03 -3.58 6.94
CA ASP A 156 0.76 -3.10 7.50
C ASP A 156 0.52 -3.60 8.93
N GLY A 157 0.96 -4.81 9.25
CA GLY A 157 0.92 -5.45 10.56
C GLY A 157 2.19 -5.25 11.39
N ALA A 158 3.18 -4.51 10.89
CA ALA A 158 4.46 -4.31 11.58
C ALA A 158 4.87 -2.84 11.82
N ALA A 159 4.35 -1.90 11.02
CA ALA A 159 4.65 -0.48 11.08
C ALA A 159 3.37 0.36 10.92
N ALA A 160 3.06 1.19 11.93
CA ALA A 160 1.92 2.10 11.93
C ALA A 160 1.92 3.07 10.75
N CYS A 161 3.10 3.53 10.29
CA CYS A 161 3.17 4.40 9.11
C CYS A 161 2.75 3.68 7.82
N ILE A 162 3.09 2.38 7.67
CA ILE A 162 2.62 1.55 6.55
C ILE A 162 1.12 1.31 6.69
N ALA A 163 0.63 0.97 7.89
CA ALA A 163 -0.81 0.80 8.13
C ALA A 163 -1.61 2.07 7.76
N GLY A 164 -1.10 3.25 8.10
CA GLY A 164 -1.68 4.53 7.71
C GLY A 164 -1.72 4.72 6.20
N ALA A 165 -0.62 4.41 5.50
CA ALA A 165 -0.57 4.44 4.03
C ALA A 165 -1.58 3.46 3.41
N SER A 166 -1.67 2.23 3.95
CA SER A 166 -2.60 1.20 3.49
C SER A 166 -4.06 1.66 3.57
N ILE A 167 -4.46 2.24 4.70
CA ILE A 167 -5.80 2.80 4.89
C ILE A 167 -6.08 3.90 3.87
N ILE A 168 -5.13 4.82 3.65
CA ILE A 168 -5.28 5.91 2.68
C ILE A 168 -5.47 5.35 1.27
N ALA A 169 -4.61 4.42 0.84
CA ALA A 169 -4.67 3.80 -0.48
C ALA A 169 -6.00 3.05 -0.68
N LYS A 170 -6.38 2.21 0.29
CA LYS A 170 -7.56 1.37 0.22
C LYS A 170 -8.85 2.17 0.18
N VAL A 171 -9.03 3.12 1.09
CA VAL A 171 -10.25 3.95 1.13
C VAL A 171 -10.37 4.84 -0.09
N THR A 172 -9.27 5.46 -0.52
CA THR A 172 -9.25 6.28 -1.75
C THR A 172 -9.66 5.43 -2.96
N ARG A 173 -9.08 4.24 -3.10
CA ARG A 173 -9.42 3.34 -4.20
C ARG A 173 -10.86 2.85 -4.14
N ASP A 174 -11.33 2.42 -2.98
CA ASP A 174 -12.67 1.86 -2.85
C ASP A 174 -13.75 2.91 -3.18
N ARG A 175 -13.52 4.18 -2.82
CA ARG A 175 -14.37 5.31 -3.23
C ARG A 175 -14.39 5.51 -4.76
N ILE A 176 -13.23 5.45 -5.42
CA ILE A 176 -13.15 5.52 -6.89
C ILE A 176 -13.92 4.36 -7.52
N MET A 177 -13.73 3.13 -7.03
CA MET A 177 -14.43 1.97 -7.58
C MET A 177 -15.94 2.01 -7.34
N THR A 178 -16.40 2.61 -6.24
CA THR A 178 -17.83 2.85 -6.02
C THR A 178 -18.38 3.86 -7.03
N ALA A 179 -17.68 4.99 -7.26
CA ALA A 179 -18.11 5.97 -8.27
C ALA A 179 -18.12 5.39 -9.69
N LEU A 180 -17.15 4.53 -10.03
CA LEU A 180 -17.12 3.85 -11.33
C LEU A 180 -18.31 2.89 -11.55
N ASP A 181 -18.99 2.44 -10.50
CA ASP A 181 -20.18 1.59 -10.65
C ASP A 181 -21.36 2.37 -11.24
N ASP A 182 -21.46 3.65 -10.91
CA ASP A 182 -22.47 4.56 -11.46
C ASP A 182 -22.18 4.86 -12.94
N ASP A 183 -20.90 5.06 -13.28
CA ASP A 183 -20.45 5.36 -14.65
C ASP A 183 -20.53 4.13 -15.59
N TYR A 184 -20.40 2.92 -15.04
CA TYR A 184 -20.38 1.65 -15.79
C TYR A 184 -21.39 0.66 -15.19
N PRO A 185 -22.70 0.90 -15.38
CA PRO A 185 -23.74 0.07 -14.79
C PRO A 185 -23.65 -1.38 -15.28
N GLY A 186 -23.94 -2.31 -14.38
CA GLY A 186 -23.98 -3.74 -14.68
C GLY A 186 -22.66 -4.49 -14.45
N TYR A 187 -21.55 -3.80 -14.17
CA TYR A 187 -20.30 -4.46 -13.78
C TYR A 187 -20.25 -4.83 -12.29
N SER A 188 -20.89 -4.05 -11.40
CA SER A 188 -20.84 -4.22 -9.93
C SER A 188 -19.49 -3.83 -9.30
N PHE A 189 -18.84 -2.81 -9.85
CA PHE A 189 -17.56 -2.28 -9.36
C PHE A 189 -17.62 -1.83 -7.91
N ALA A 190 -18.77 -1.36 -7.42
CA ALA A 190 -18.96 -1.01 -6.02
C ALA A 190 -18.86 -2.22 -5.08
N VAL A 191 -19.07 -3.45 -5.58
CA VAL A 191 -19.03 -4.67 -4.78
C VAL A 191 -17.64 -5.30 -4.81
N HIS A 192 -17.19 -5.74 -5.98
CA HIS A 192 -15.93 -6.50 -6.11
C HIS A 192 -14.71 -5.61 -6.29
N LYS A 193 -14.88 -4.27 -6.38
CA LYS A 193 -13.79 -3.28 -6.49
C LYS A 193 -12.79 -3.59 -7.60
N GLY A 194 -13.25 -4.17 -8.71
CA GLY A 194 -12.42 -4.53 -9.87
C GLY A 194 -11.55 -5.79 -9.70
N TYR A 195 -11.63 -6.51 -8.58
CA TYR A 195 -10.94 -7.79 -8.41
C TYR A 195 -11.62 -8.91 -9.21
N SER A 196 -10.86 -9.94 -9.57
CA SER A 196 -11.32 -11.06 -10.40
C SER A 196 -12.19 -12.07 -9.64
N THR A 197 -13.28 -11.58 -9.06
CA THR A 197 -14.33 -12.42 -8.44
C THR A 197 -15.18 -13.09 -9.52
N SER A 198 -15.94 -14.13 -9.16
CA SER A 198 -16.90 -14.76 -10.08
C SER A 198 -17.88 -13.73 -10.66
N VAL A 199 -18.48 -12.91 -9.79
CA VAL A 199 -19.40 -11.83 -10.19
C VAL A 199 -18.79 -10.90 -11.24
N HIS A 200 -17.53 -10.51 -11.06
CA HIS A 200 -16.86 -9.65 -12.03
C HIS A 200 -16.58 -10.36 -13.36
N MET A 201 -16.19 -11.64 -13.32
CA MET A 201 -15.93 -12.41 -14.54
C MET A 201 -17.23 -12.63 -15.33
N ASP A 202 -18.35 -12.90 -14.65
CA ASP A 202 -19.66 -13.04 -15.28
C ASP A 202 -20.10 -11.73 -15.96
N SER A 203 -19.90 -10.58 -15.31
CA SER A 203 -20.15 -9.26 -15.91
C SER A 203 -19.29 -9.03 -17.14
N LEU A 204 -18.01 -9.38 -17.09
CA LEU A 204 -17.08 -9.27 -18.21
C LEU A 204 -17.43 -10.21 -19.38
N ASP A 205 -17.92 -11.42 -19.11
CA ASP A 205 -18.36 -12.37 -20.14
C ASP A 205 -19.65 -11.91 -20.84
N ARG A 206 -20.51 -11.20 -20.11
CA ARG A 206 -21.78 -10.66 -20.62
C ARG A 206 -21.63 -9.33 -21.35
N LEU A 207 -20.84 -8.40 -20.80
CA LEU A 207 -20.76 -7.01 -21.27
C LEU A 207 -19.50 -6.72 -22.10
N GLY A 208 -18.52 -7.63 -22.09
CA GLY A 208 -17.18 -7.36 -22.59
C GLY A 208 -16.40 -6.43 -21.63
N PRO A 209 -15.16 -6.07 -21.98
CA PRO A 209 -14.38 -5.12 -21.18
C PRO A 209 -14.70 -3.65 -21.52
N CYS A 210 -14.90 -2.83 -20.49
CA CYS A 210 -14.98 -1.36 -20.62
C CYS A 210 -13.61 -0.65 -20.49
N ALA A 211 -13.59 0.67 -20.66
CA ALA A 211 -12.38 1.52 -20.60
C ALA A 211 -11.61 1.47 -19.26
N GLN A 212 -12.25 1.02 -18.18
CA GLN A 212 -11.60 0.86 -16.87
C GLN A 212 -10.89 -0.49 -16.69
N HIS A 213 -11.07 -1.44 -17.61
CA HIS A 213 -10.36 -2.71 -17.55
C HIS A 213 -8.92 -2.55 -18.01
N ARG A 214 -8.03 -3.29 -17.35
CA ARG A 214 -6.61 -3.38 -17.70
C ARG A 214 -6.47 -4.39 -18.83
N MET A 215 -6.43 -3.90 -20.07
CA MET A 215 -6.41 -4.74 -21.27
C MET A 215 -5.16 -5.63 -21.35
N SER A 216 -4.08 -5.27 -20.66
CA SER A 216 -2.88 -6.09 -20.53
C SER A 216 -3.07 -7.35 -19.65
N TYR A 217 -4.14 -7.43 -18.86
CA TYR A 217 -4.39 -8.57 -17.99
C TYR A 217 -4.99 -9.72 -18.79
N ARG A 218 -4.44 -10.93 -18.62
CA ARG A 218 -4.81 -12.12 -19.40
C ARG A 218 -6.32 -12.42 -19.39
N ASN A 219 -6.98 -12.30 -18.23
CA ASN A 219 -8.40 -12.58 -18.09
C ASN A 219 -9.28 -11.54 -18.81
N VAL A 220 -8.80 -10.31 -18.99
CA VAL A 220 -9.46 -9.23 -19.73
C VAL A 220 -9.21 -9.39 -21.23
N ALA A 221 -7.94 -9.53 -21.64
CA ALA A 221 -7.54 -9.68 -23.04
C ALA A 221 -8.28 -10.83 -23.73
N ALA A 222 -8.40 -11.98 -23.06
CA ALA A 222 -9.13 -13.14 -23.60
C ALA A 222 -10.60 -12.84 -23.93
N ARG A 223 -11.24 -11.94 -23.18
CA ARG A 223 -12.65 -11.57 -23.37
C ARG A 223 -12.82 -10.43 -24.37
N ALA A 224 -11.84 -9.53 -24.47
CA ALA A 224 -11.81 -8.51 -25.52
C ALA A 224 -11.85 -9.14 -26.92
N LEU A 225 -11.06 -10.21 -27.13
CA LEU A 225 -10.99 -10.93 -28.41
C LEU A 225 -12.31 -11.63 -28.76
N ASN A 226 -13.01 -12.17 -27.76
CA ASN A 226 -14.31 -12.86 -27.95
C ASN A 226 -15.48 -11.90 -28.19
N ALA A 227 -15.38 -10.65 -27.74
CA ALA A 227 -16.40 -9.64 -28.00
C ALA A 227 -16.34 -9.14 -29.45
N GLY A 228 -15.14 -9.02 -30.03
CA GLY A 228 -14.96 -8.65 -31.43
C GLY A 228 -15.55 -9.66 -32.41
N SER A 229 -15.40 -10.97 -32.13
CA SER A 229 -15.93 -12.03 -32.99
C SER A 229 -17.46 -12.19 -32.98
N ARG A 230 -18.17 -11.59 -32.00
CA ARG A 230 -19.64 -11.61 -31.92
C ARG A 230 -20.33 -10.47 -32.67
N LEU A 231 -19.59 -9.45 -33.10
CA LEU A 231 -20.11 -8.31 -33.88
C LEU A 231 -19.98 -8.52 -35.39
N ASP A 232 -19.18 -9.50 -35.81
CA ASP A 232 -18.87 -9.82 -37.21
C ASP A 232 -19.61 -11.08 -37.74
N GLY A 233 -20.62 -11.59 -37.02
CA GLY A 233 -21.42 -12.75 -37.41
C GLY A 233 -22.91 -12.55 -37.16
#